data_AF-A0A2D6E216-F1
#
_entry.id   AF-A0A2D6E216-F1
#
_cell.length_a   1.000
_cell.length_b   1.000
_cell.length_c   1.000
_cell.angle_alpha   90.00
_cell.angle_beta   90.00
_cell.angle_gamma   90.00
#
_symmetry.space_group_name_H-M   'P 1'
#
loop_
_entity.id
_entity.type
_entity.pdbx_description
1 polymer ?
#
loop_
_entity_poly.entity_id
_entity_poly.type
_entity_poly.pdbx_seq_one_letter_code
_entity_poly.pdbx_strand_id
1 'polypeptide(L)'
;MSTVYNIELKHIDQSDNICLSFPDELMDEMGWVPGDDLKFIDHKDGSFSVKKINYETVELELDDEELFKYMQKAHELGMSFNEFVVHVIEEHLNVKE
;
A
#
# COMPACT_ATOMS: atom_id res chain seq x y z
N MET A 1 -23.20 0.48 0.25
CA MET A 1 -23.97 1.17 1.30
C MET A 1 -22.95 1.85 2.19
N SER A 2 -23.17 3.10 2.61
CA SER A 2 -22.18 3.84 3.42
C SER A 2 -22.59 3.72 4.89
N THR A 3 -21.74 3.11 5.73
CA THR A 3 -21.98 2.97 7.17
C THR A 3 -21.35 4.15 7.91
N VAL A 4 -22.09 4.77 8.84
CA VAL A 4 -21.62 5.96 9.59
C VAL A 4 -21.43 5.57 11.06
N TYR A 5 -20.22 5.81 11.57
CA TYR A 5 -19.87 5.57 12.97
C TYR A 5 -19.56 6.89 13.67
N ASN A 6 -20.05 7.07 14.90
CA ASN A 6 -19.65 8.18 15.75
C ASN A 6 -18.51 7.70 16.66
N ILE A 7 -17.33 8.27 16.49
CA ILE A 7 -16.12 7.90 17.25
C ILE A 7 -15.75 9.07 18.16
N GLU A 8 -15.55 8.78 19.45
CA GLU A 8 -15.03 9.77 20.39
C GLU A 8 -13.50 9.86 20.26
N LEU A 9 -13.00 11.07 19.98
CA LEU A 9 -11.57 11.35 19.92
C LEU A 9 -10.99 11.37 21.34
N LYS A 10 -9.94 10.58 21.57
CA LYS A 10 -9.21 10.60 22.84
C LYS A 10 -7.89 11.33 22.65
N HIS A 11 -7.65 12.32 23.50
CA HIS A 11 -6.36 12.98 23.61
C HIS A 11 -5.46 12.15 24.52
N ILE A 12 -4.30 11.73 24.03
CA ILE A 12 -3.28 11.09 24.87
C ILE A 12 -2.41 12.21 25.46
N ASP A 13 -2.22 12.16 26.79
CA ASP A 13 -1.65 13.19 27.67
C ASP A 13 -0.64 14.18 27.05
N GLN A 14 -0.85 15.47 27.34
CA GLN A 14 0.05 16.63 27.16
C GLN A 14 0.72 16.84 25.78
N SER A 15 0.50 15.97 24.81
CA SER A 15 0.95 16.12 23.44
C SER A 15 -0.23 16.46 22.53
N ASP A 16 0.02 17.19 21.45
CA ASP A 16 -0.97 17.54 20.41
C ASP A 16 -1.41 16.30 19.57
N ASN A 17 -1.19 15.09 20.08
CA ASN A 17 -1.46 13.84 19.40
C ASN A 17 -2.88 13.39 19.71
N ILE A 18 -3.69 13.27 18.66
CA ILE A 18 -5.08 12.79 18.72
C ILE A 18 -5.09 11.31 18.35
N CYS A 19 -5.74 10.48 19.15
CA CYS A 19 -5.97 9.07 18.82
C CYS A 19 -7.42 8.84 18.41
N LEU A 20 -7.58 8.30 17.20
CA LEU A 20 -8.85 7.87 16.65
C LEU A 20 -8.94 6.34 16.79
N SER A 21 -9.88 5.86 17.61
CA SER A 21 -10.10 4.44 17.84
C SER A 21 -11.16 3.92 16.89
N PHE A 22 -10.79 3.06 15.94
CA PHE A 22 -11.75 2.42 15.04
C PHE A 22 -12.50 1.29 15.76
N PRO A 23 -13.84 1.17 15.62
CA PRO A 23 -14.59 0.03 16.13
C PRO A 23 -14.13 -1.28 15.48
N ASP A 24 -14.16 -2.38 16.25
CA ASP A 24 -13.75 -3.71 15.75
C ASP A 24 -14.58 -4.15 14.53
N GLU A 25 -15.88 -3.83 14.50
CA GLU A 25 -16.76 -4.13 13.36
C GLU A 25 -16.32 -3.41 12.07
N LEU A 26 -15.86 -2.15 12.18
CA LEU A 26 -15.35 -1.41 11.03
C LEU A 26 -14.00 -1.98 10.56
N MET A 27 -13.14 -2.37 11.50
CA MET A 27 -11.86 -3.00 11.16
C MET A 27 -12.08 -4.32 10.43
N ASP A 28 -13.02 -5.15 10.88
CA ASP A 28 -13.37 -6.42 10.23
C ASP A 28 -13.98 -6.20 8.84
N GLU A 29 -14.95 -5.28 8.69
CA GLU A 29 -15.58 -4.96 7.40
C GLU A 29 -14.57 -4.45 6.37
N MET A 30 -13.56 -3.69 6.82
CA MET A 30 -12.49 -3.14 5.97
C MET A 30 -11.29 -4.08 5.83
N GLY A 31 -11.26 -5.20 6.55
CA GLY A 31 -10.13 -6.14 6.57
C GLY A 31 -8.83 -5.54 7.10
N TRP A 32 -8.93 -4.60 8.04
CA TRP A 32 -7.80 -3.96 8.72
C TRP A 32 -7.40 -4.77 9.96
N VAL A 33 -6.12 -5.03 10.11
CA VAL A 33 -5.54 -5.68 11.30
C VAL A 33 -4.48 -4.78 11.95
N PRO A 34 -4.27 -4.89 13.26
CA PRO A 34 -3.18 -4.16 13.92
C PRO A 34 -1.83 -4.45 13.25
N GLY A 35 -1.16 -3.40 12.78
CA GLY A 35 0.09 -3.50 12.03
C GLY A 35 -0.05 -3.25 10.52
N ASP A 36 -1.27 -3.15 9.99
CA ASP A 36 -1.47 -2.69 8.61
C ASP A 36 -1.10 -1.22 8.41
N ASP A 37 -0.45 -0.92 7.30
CA ASP A 37 -0.21 0.46 6.87
C ASP A 37 -1.47 1.05 6.22
N LEU A 38 -1.89 2.22 6.72
CA LEU A 38 -3.06 2.96 6.21
C LEU A 38 -2.61 4.29 5.60
N LYS A 39 -3.18 4.63 4.44
CA LYS A 39 -2.98 5.93 3.78
C LYS A 39 -4.14 6.85 4.08
N PHE A 40 -3.83 7.99 4.69
CA PHE A 40 -4.75 9.10 4.90
C PHE A 40 -4.66 10.08 3.72
N ILE A 41 -5.79 10.41 3.10
CA ILE A 41 -5.91 11.36 2.01
C ILE A 41 -6.76 12.52 2.49
N ASP A 42 -6.15 13.70 2.60
CA ASP A 42 -6.83 14.94 2.95
C ASP A 42 -7.46 15.59 1.71
N HIS A 43 -8.78 15.82 1.75
CA HIS A 43 -9.53 16.48 0.67
C HIS A 43 -9.52 18.01 0.78
N LYS A 44 -8.94 18.57 1.84
CA LYS A 44 -8.86 20.01 2.15
C LYS A 44 -10.21 20.70 2.33
N ASP A 45 -11.27 19.93 2.53
CA ASP A 45 -12.62 20.38 2.86
C ASP A 45 -13.01 20.04 4.30
N GLY A 46 -12.06 19.53 5.09
CA GLY A 46 -12.29 19.02 6.45
C GLY A 46 -12.64 17.54 6.50
N SER A 47 -12.66 16.83 5.36
CA SER A 47 -12.84 15.39 5.29
C SER A 47 -11.54 14.64 4.94
N PHE A 48 -11.42 13.42 5.44
CA PHE A 48 -10.31 12.51 5.15
C PHE A 48 -10.85 11.21 4.56
N SER A 49 -10.15 10.67 3.56
CA SER A 49 -10.34 9.28 3.13
C SER A 49 -9.18 8.42 3.63
N VAL A 50 -9.52 7.33 4.32
CA VAL A 50 -8.55 6.36 4.83
C VAL A 50 -8.69 5.08 4.02
N LYS A 51 -7.57 4.59 3.49
CA LYS A 51 -7.54 3.32 2.75
C LYS A 51 -6.36 2.48 3.22
N LYS A 52 -6.54 1.16 3.24
CA LYS A 52 -5.43 0.22 3.42
C LYS A 52 -4.44 0.39 2.28
N ILE A 53 -3.16 0.41 2.62
CA ILE A 53 -2.10 0.38 1.61
C ILE A 53 -2.01 -1.06 1.13
N ASN A 54 -2.58 -1.30 -0.05
CA ASN A 54 -2.27 -2.50 -0.79
C ASN A 54 -1.05 -2.20 -1.66
N TYR A 55 0.04 -2.95 -1.45
CA TYR A 55 1.21 -2.92 -2.33
C TYR A 55 0.95 -3.70 -3.63
N GLU A 56 -0.20 -3.47 -4.26
CA GLU A 56 -0.60 -4.14 -5.51
C GLU A 56 0.20 -3.66 -6.72
N THR A 57 0.76 -2.45 -6.64
CA THR A 57 1.53 -1.83 -7.72
C THR A 57 2.92 -1.45 -7.24
N VAL A 58 3.93 -1.93 -7.95
CA VAL A 58 5.34 -1.54 -7.75
C VAL A 58 5.69 -0.51 -8.82
N GLU A 59 6.06 0.70 -8.39
CA GLU A 59 6.65 1.70 -9.28
C GLU A 59 8.17 1.55 -9.23
N LEU A 60 8.80 1.40 -10.40
CA LEU A 60 10.25 1.26 -10.54
C LEU A 60 10.80 2.56 -11.14
N GLU A 61 11.69 3.22 -10.40
CA GLU A 61 12.49 4.33 -10.92
C GLU A 61 13.75 3.75 -11.55
N LEU A 62 13.75 3.66 -12.88
CA LEU A 62 14.88 3.20 -13.68
C LEU A 62 15.34 4.35 -14.58
N ASP A 63 16.65 4.46 -14.78
CA ASP A 63 17.17 5.33 -15.84
C ASP A 63 16.99 4.70 -17.23
N ASP A 64 17.23 5.49 -18.28
CA ASP A 64 17.04 5.05 -19.67
C ASP A 64 17.96 3.85 -20.03
N GLU A 65 19.16 3.77 -19.47
CA GLU A 65 20.12 2.71 -19.74
C GLU A 65 19.70 1.40 -19.06
N GLU A 66 19.26 1.48 -17.81
CA GLU A 66 18.73 0.35 -17.03
C GLU A 66 17.44 -0.19 -17.62
N LEU A 67 16.50 0.71 -17.98
CA LEU A 67 15.25 0.33 -18.61
C LEU A 67 15.50 -0.43 -19.92
N PHE A 68 16.39 0.10 -20.77
CA PHE A 68 16.73 -0.55 -22.04
C PHE A 68 17.34 -1.93 -21.82
N LYS A 69 18.26 -2.07 -20.86
CA LYS A 69 18.90 -3.35 -20.53
C LYS A 69 17.89 -4.39 -20.04
N TYR A 70 16.92 -4.00 -19.21
CA TYR A 70 15.89 -4.93 -18.74
C TYR A 70 14.88 -5.28 -19.83
N MET A 71 14.53 -4.34 -20.72
CA MET A 71 13.72 -4.65 -21.90
C MET A 71 14.40 -5.65 -22.84
N GLN A 72 15.71 -5.50 -23.07
CA GLN A 72 16.48 -6.46 -23.87
C GLN A 72 16.45 -7.86 -23.25
N LYS A 73 16.68 -7.96 -21.93
CA LYS A 73 16.61 -9.24 -21.22
C LYS A 73 15.23 -9.89 -21.28
N ALA A 74 14.16 -9.10 -21.09
CA ALA A 74 12.80 -9.62 -21.21
C ALA A 74 12.53 -10.19 -22.62
N HIS A 75 13.00 -9.50 -23.66
CA HIS A 75 12.89 -9.96 -25.04
C HIS A 75 13.71 -11.23 -25.32
N GLU A 76 14.94 -11.34 -24.81
CA GLU A 76 15.75 -12.56 -24.90
C GLU A 76 15.05 -13.78 -24.28
N LEU A 77 14.29 -13.54 -23.21
CA LEU A 77 13.49 -14.55 -22.51
C LEU A 77 12.10 -14.76 -23.14
N GLY A 78 11.75 -14.03 -24.18
CA GLY A 78 10.47 -14.15 -24.89
C GLY A 78 9.24 -13.71 -24.08
N MET A 79 9.42 -12.83 -23.10
CA MET A 79 8.36 -12.33 -22.21
C MET A 79 8.25 -10.80 -22.25
N SER A 80 7.12 -10.27 -21.79
CA SER A 80 6.98 -8.82 -21.62
C SER A 80 7.79 -8.31 -20.42
N PHE A 81 8.10 -7.00 -20.41
CA PHE A 81 8.79 -6.39 -19.28
C PHE A 81 8.03 -6.55 -17.96
N ASN A 82 6.69 -6.49 -17.99
CA ASN A 82 5.88 -6.69 -16.78
C ASN A 82 6.00 -8.12 -16.24
N GLU A 83 5.95 -9.13 -17.12
CA GLU A 83 6.16 -10.54 -16.74
C GLU A 83 7.58 -10.77 -16.23
N PHE A 84 8.58 -10.14 -16.85
CA PHE A 84 9.96 -10.21 -16.41
C PHE A 84 10.15 -9.66 -14.99
N VAL A 85 9.57 -8.49 -14.68
CA VAL A 85 9.65 -7.88 -13.35
C VAL A 85 9.01 -8.79 -12.30
N VAL A 86 7.82 -9.33 -12.58
CA VAL A 86 7.14 -10.26 -11.67
C VAL A 86 7.99 -11.51 -11.45
N HIS A 87 8.53 -12.10 -12.52
CA HIS A 87 9.34 -13.31 -12.43
C HIS A 87 10.61 -13.12 -11.59
N VAL A 88 11.30 -11.99 -11.75
CA VAL A 88 12.48 -11.66 -10.94
C VAL A 88 12.12 -11.50 -9.47
N ILE A 89 10.99 -10.84 -9.16
CA ILE A 89 10.53 -10.68 -7.77
C ILE A 89 10.17 -12.04 -7.17
N GLU A 90 9.44 -12.89 -7.89
CA GLU A 90 9.09 -14.25 -7.45
C GLU A 90 10.33 -15.11 -7.21
N GLU A 91 11.31 -15.07 -8.11
CA GLU A 91 12.58 -15.78 -7.96
C GLU A 91 13.33 -15.29 -6.71
N HIS A 92 13.42 -13.97 -6.50
CA HIS A 92 14.13 -13.41 -5.35
C HIS A 92 13.47 -13.76 -4.00
N LEU A 93 12.14 -13.88 -3.98
CA LEU A 93 11.39 -14.30 -2.79
C LEU A 93 11.52 -15.81 -2.52
N ASN A 94 11.63 -16.64 -3.57
CA ASN A 94 11.83 -18.08 -3.45
C ASN A 94 13.26 -18.51 -3.08
N VAL A 95 14.22 -17.59 -3.02
CA VAL A 95 15.63 -17.88 -2.66
C VAL A 95 15.89 -17.80 -1.14
N LYS A 96 14.85 -17.83 -0.29
CA LYS A 96 15.01 -17.95 1.17
C LYS A 96 14.38 -19.24 1.71
N GLU A 97 15.11 -20.35 1.54
CA GLU A 97 15.20 -21.44 2.52
C GLU A 97 16.65 -21.60 3.00
#